data_AF-A0A0C2GWC2-F1
#
_entry.id   AF-A0A0C2GWC2-F1
#
_cell.length_a   1.000
_cell.length_b   1.000
_cell.length_c   1.000
_cell.angle_alpha   90.00
_cell.angle_beta   90.00
_cell.angle_gamma   90.00
#
_symmetry.space_group_name_H-M   'P 1'
#
loop_
_entity.id
_entity.type
_entity.pdbx_description
1 polymer ?
#
loop_
_entity_poly.entity_id
_entity_poly.type
_entity_poly.pdbx_seq_one_letter_code
_entity_poly.pdbx_strand_id
1 'polypeptide(L)'
;MKMLRWMGGVTRLDRICNQVIRQRFGVAPITRKVHEARLRWYGHVLRADNDNFCKIGFDLDVPGKRPKGRQSKMASRDQHSGPRLREGTNADEEGH
;
A
#
# COMPACT_ATOMS: atom_id res chain seq x y z
N MET A 1 3.36 5.51 11.86
CA MET A 1 4.68 4.82 11.77
C MET A 1 5.80 5.59 12.42
N LYS A 2 5.85 6.93 12.31
CA LYS A 2 6.90 7.76 12.91
C LYS A 2 7.03 7.58 14.44
N MET A 3 5.90 7.54 15.17
CA MET A 3 5.91 7.30 16.62
C MET A 3 6.44 5.91 17.00
N LEU A 4 5.93 4.84 16.38
CA LEU A 4 6.41 3.47 16.63
C LEU A 4 7.90 3.30 16.29
N ARG A 5 8.36 3.97 15.24
CA ARG A 5 9.78 3.99 14.87
C ARG A 5 10.63 4.73 15.90
N TRP A 6 10.18 5.91 16.34
CA TRP A 6 10.87 6.71 17.36
C TRP A 6 10.96 5.96 18.69
N MET A 7 9.86 5.38 19.17
CA MET A 7 9.83 4.56 20.40
C MET A 7 10.74 3.34 20.30
N GLY A 8 10.87 2.74 19.11
CA GLY A 8 11.74 1.59 18.87
C GLY A 8 13.19 1.95 18.51
N GLY A 9 13.56 3.24 18.54
CA GLY A 9 14.88 3.71 18.10
C GLY A 9 15.19 3.41 16.63
N VAL A 10 14.18 3.10 15.81
CA VAL A 10 14.37 2.67 14.42
C VAL A 10 14.50 3.89 13.53
N THR A 11 15.69 4.06 12.97
CA THR A 11 16.02 5.09 12.00
C THR A 11 15.65 4.68 10.58
N ARG A 12 15.87 5.60 9.63
CA ARG A 12 15.67 5.30 8.20
C ARG A 12 16.79 4.42 7.63
N LEU A 13 17.98 4.42 8.23
CA LEU A 13 19.13 3.64 7.78
C LEU A 13 18.95 2.14 8.03
N ASP A 14 18.18 1.77 9.06
CA ASP A 14 17.93 0.37 9.42
C ASP A 14 17.11 -0.38 8.35
N ARG A 15 16.43 0.34 7.46
CA ARG A 15 15.59 -0.21 6.36
C ARG A 15 14.59 -1.30 6.80
N ILE A 16 14.25 -1.35 8.09
CA ILE A 16 13.31 -2.33 8.65
C ILE A 16 11.90 -2.06 8.11
N CYS A 17 11.21 -3.10 7.66
CA CYS A 17 9.84 -2.98 7.15
C CYS A 17 8.85 -2.55 8.26
N ASN A 18 7.86 -1.74 7.88
CA ASN A 18 6.80 -1.30 8.79
C ASN A 18 5.98 -2.47 9.37
N GLN A 19 5.90 -3.61 8.67
CA GLN A 19 5.24 -4.82 9.18
C GLN A 19 5.97 -5.39 10.39
N VAL A 20 7.30 -5.45 10.33
CA VAL A 20 8.13 -5.94 11.45
C VAL A 20 8.00 -5.02 12.66
N ILE A 21 8.02 -3.70 12.46
CA ILE A 21 7.81 -2.73 13.55
C ILE A 21 6.42 -2.91 14.17
N ARG A 22 5.38 -3.10 13.38
CA ARG A 22 4.02 -3.36 13.88
C ARG A 22 3.96 -4.61 14.74
N GLN A 23 4.56 -5.70 14.26
CA GLN A 23 4.58 -6.98 14.97
C GLN A 23 5.28 -6.85 16.32
N ARG A 24 6.43 -6.16 16.38
CA ARG A 24 7.16 -5.90 17.63
C ARG A 24 6.31 -5.16 18.67
N PHE A 25 5.46 -4.24 18.23
CA PHE A 25 4.58 -3.47 19.12
C PHE A 25 3.16 -4.04 19.24
N GLY A 26 2.88 -5.23 18.69
CA GLY A 26 1.53 -5.82 18.70
C GLY A 26 0.47 -5.02 17.93
N VAL A 27 0.87 -4.09 17.06
CA VAL A 27 -0.05 -3.22 16.33
C VAL A 27 -0.59 -3.94 15.10
N ALA A 28 -1.91 -4.10 15.03
CA ALA A 28 -2.54 -4.75 13.87
C ALA A 28 -2.27 -4.00 12.55
N PRO A 29 -2.26 -4.73 11.40
CA PRO A 29 -2.25 -4.12 10.08
C PRO A 29 -3.47 -3.21 9.87
N ILE A 30 -3.28 -2.08 9.18
CA ILE A 30 -4.37 -1.14 8.88
C ILE A 30 -5.42 -1.75 7.93
N THR A 31 -4.99 -2.68 7.08
CA THR A 31 -5.85 -3.41 6.15
C THR A 31 -6.97 -4.13 6.89
N ARG A 32 -6.70 -4.68 8.09
CA ARG A 32 -7.71 -5.31 8.94
C ARG A 32 -8.79 -4.32 9.35
N LYS A 33 -8.41 -3.11 9.77
CA LYS A 33 -9.37 -2.07 10.18
C LYS A 33 -10.19 -1.52 9.02
N VAL A 34 -9.57 -1.34 7.86
CA VAL A 34 -10.28 -0.95 6.64
C VAL A 34 -11.28 -2.03 6.23
N HIS A 35 -10.87 -3.31 6.28
CA HIS A 35 -11.76 -4.42 5.99
C HIS A 35 -12.93 -4.49 6.97
N GLU A 36 -12.66 -4.37 8.28
CA GLU A 36 -13.69 -4.34 9.31
C GLU A 36 -14.70 -3.20 9.08
N ALA A 37 -14.23 -1.98 8.81
CA ALA A 37 -15.11 -0.84 8.53
C ALA A 37 -15.97 -1.07 7.28
N ARG A 38 -15.38 -1.64 6.23
CA ARG A 38 -16.09 -1.97 4.99
C ARG A 38 -17.17 -3.03 5.21
N LEU A 39 -16.88 -4.09 5.96
CA LEU A 39 -17.86 -5.12 6.30
C LEU A 39 -19.01 -4.57 7.13
N ARG A 40 -18.72 -3.69 8.10
CA ARG A 40 -19.76 -3.00 8.88
C ARG A 40 -20.66 -2.16 7.98
N TRP A 41 -20.07 -1.44 7.02
CA TRP A 41 -20.81 -0.66 6.03
C TRP A 41 -21.69 -1.55 5.15
N TYR A 42 -21.16 -2.65 4.59
CA TYR A 42 -21.99 -3.59 3.83
C TYR A 42 -23.13 -4.18 4.66
N GLY A 43 -22.85 -4.58 5.90
CA GLY A 43 -23.89 -5.08 6.80
C GLY A 43 -24.96 -4.02 7.09
N HIS A 44 -24.58 -2.74 7.16
CA HIS A 44 -25.53 -1.64 7.29
C HIS A 44 -26.40 -1.50 6.03
N VAL A 45 -25.79 -1.48 4.85
CA VAL A 45 -26.51 -1.36 3.57
C VAL A 45 -27.46 -2.55 3.35
N LEU A 46 -27.01 -3.78 3.60
CA LEU A 46 -27.83 -4.98 3.39
C LEU A 46 -29.04 -5.07 4.34
N ARG A 47 -28.93 -4.50 5.55
CA ARG A 47 -30.03 -4.44 6.53
C ARG A 47 -30.92 -3.20 6.38
N ALA A 48 -30.56 -2.26 5.51
CA ALA A 48 -31.39 -1.08 5.29
C ALA A 48 -32.69 -1.45 4.56
N ASP A 49 -33.70 -0.60 4.72
CA ASP A 49 -34.96 -0.72 3.98
C ASP A 49 -34.74 -0.59 2.47
N ASN A 50 -35.65 -1.15 1.68
CA ASN A 50 -35.52 -1.15 0.22
C ASN A 50 -35.63 0.26 -0.38
N ASP A 51 -36.24 1.20 0.33
CA ASP A 51 -36.33 2.61 -0.08
C ASP A 51 -35.06 3.40 0.28
N ASN A 52 -34.10 2.78 0.98
CA ASN A 52 -32.84 3.44 1.32
C ASN A 52 -31.96 3.60 0.07
N PHE A 53 -31.58 4.84 -0.24
CA PHE A 53 -30.73 5.16 -1.38
C PHE A 53 -29.42 4.36 -1.46
N CYS A 54 -28.78 4.06 -0.33
CA CYS A 54 -27.55 3.27 -0.34
C CYS A 54 -27.78 1.83 -0.77
N LYS A 55 -28.94 1.25 -0.45
CA LYS A 55 -29.32 -0.10 -0.87
C LYS A 55 -29.73 -0.14 -2.33
N ILE A 56 -30.60 0.79 -2.75
CA ILE A 56 -30.98 0.96 -4.15
C ILE A 56 -29.74 1.13 -5.04
N GLY A 57 -28.82 2.02 -4.66
CA GLY A 57 -27.59 2.25 -5.42
C GLY A 57 -26.60 1.08 -5.37
N PHE A 58 -26.64 0.25 -4.32
CA PHE A 58 -25.82 -0.96 -4.21
C PHE A 58 -26.34 -2.09 -5.12
N ASP A 59 -27.65 -2.22 -5.26
CA ASP A 59 -28.30 -3.25 -6.08
C ASP A 59 -28.46 -2.84 -7.56
N LEU A 60 -28.20 -1.57 -7.90
CA LEU A 60 -28.33 -1.04 -9.26
C LEU A 60 -27.29 -1.64 -10.22
N ASP A 61 -27.76 -2.39 -11.21
CA ASP A 61 -26.94 -2.77 -12.36
C ASP A 61 -26.93 -1.64 -13.41
N VAL A 62 -25.73 -1.12 -13.72
CA VAL A 62 -25.55 -0.06 -14.72
C VAL A 62 -24.86 -0.65 -15.94
N PRO A 63 -25.57 -0.86 -17.06
CA PRO A 63 -24.97 -1.42 -18.26
C PRO A 63 -23.95 -0.43 -18.84
N GLY A 64 -22.76 -0.95 -19.16
CA GLY A 64 -21.70 -0.20 -19.84
C GLY A 64 -20.37 -0.21 -19.10
N LYS A 65 -19.27 -0.16 -19.86
CA LYS A 65 -17.92 -0.04 -19.29
C LYS A 65 -17.58 1.43 -19.14
N ARG A 66 -17.16 1.84 -17.93
CA ARG A 66 -16.57 3.16 -17.72
C ARG A 66 -15.33 3.31 -18.62
N PRO A 67 -15.22 4.36 -19.45
CA PRO A 67 -14.02 4.56 -20.27
C PRO A 67 -12.80 4.71 -19.36
N LYS A 68 -11.72 4.02 -19.72
CA LYS A 68 -10.47 4.09 -18.96
C LYS A 68 -9.95 5.53 -19.02
N GLY A 69 -9.88 6.19 -17.87
CA GLY A 69 -9.32 7.53 -17.77
C GLY A 69 -7.86 7.57 -18.21
N ARG A 70 -7.38 8.75 -18.62
CA ARG A 70 -5.98 8.95 -19.03
C ARG A 70 -5.04 8.59 -17.88
N GLN A 71 -4.11 7.67 -18.14
CA GLN A 71 -3.06 7.34 -17.18
C GLN A 71 -2.21 8.57 -16.85
N SER A 72 -1.99 8.83 -15.55
CA SER A 72 -1.13 9.92 -15.10
C SER A 72 0.33 9.62 -15.47
N LYS A 73 1.02 10.59 -16.07
CA LYS A 73 2.46 10.49 -16.43
C LYS A 73 3.37 10.18 -15.23
N MET A 74 2.87 10.32 -14.01
CA MET A 74 3.64 10.03 -12.79
C MET A 74 3.88 8.52 -12.58
N ALA A 75 3.00 7.65 -13.06
CA ALA A 75 3.11 6.21 -12.85
C ALA A 75 4.25 5.53 -13.65
N SER A 76 4.80 6.22 -14.65
CA SER A 76 5.91 5.71 -15.48
C SER A 76 7.29 5.93 -14.83
N ARG A 77 7.38 6.71 -13.74
CA ARG A 77 8.68 7.12 -13.17
C ARG A 77 9.29 6.13 -12.19
N ASP A 78 8.52 5.16 -11.70
CA ASP A 78 8.97 4.19 -10.69
C ASP A 78 9.52 2.87 -11.28
N GLN A 79 9.63 2.74 -12.60
CA GLN A 79 10.13 1.50 -13.23
C GLN A 79 11.67 1.41 -13.39
N HIS A 80 12.43 2.46 -13.05
CA HIS A 80 13.89 2.51 -13.30
C HIS A 80 14.76 2.87 -12.09
N SER A 81 14.41 2.43 -10.88
CA SER A 81 15.27 2.63 -9.69
C SER A 81 15.53 1.31 -8.94
N GLY A 82 16.15 0.36 -9.63
CA GLY A 82 16.92 -0.72 -8.98
C GLY A 82 18.35 -0.27 -8.71
N PRO A 83 18.96 -0.60 -7.55
CA PRO A 83 20.36 -0.26 -7.28
C PRO A 83 21.28 -1.06 -8.20
N ARG A 84 22.07 -0.35 -9.01
CA ARG A 84 23.14 -0.93 -9.84
C ARG A 84 24.25 -1.39 -8.89
N LEU A 85 24.49 -2.70 -8.81
CA LEU A 85 25.64 -3.26 -8.11
C LEU A 85 26.91 -2.70 -8.77
N ARG A 86 27.79 -2.11 -7.96
CA ARG A 86 29.12 -1.68 -8.38
C ARG A 86 30.03 -2.91 -8.27
N GLU A 87 30.21 -3.62 -9.37
CA GLU A 87 31.31 -4.59 -9.48
C GLU A 87 32.61 -3.79 -9.58
N GLY A 88 33.42 -3.90 -8.54
CA GLY A 88 34.82 -3.51 -8.57
C GLY A 88 35.63 -4.73 -8.19
N THR A 89 36.42 -5.23 -9.14
CA THR A 89 37.58 -6.07 -8.85
C THR A 89 38.71 -5.60 -9.76
N ASN A 90 39.80 -5.21 -9.10
CA ASN A 90 41.05 -4.69 -9.65
C ASN A 90 41.87 -5.81 -10.30
N ALA A 91 42.72 -5.46 -11.27
CA ALA A 91 44.18 -5.65 -11.21
C ALA A 91 44.77 -5.68 -12.64
N ASP A 92 45.16 -4.52 -13.15
CA ASP A 92 46.21 -4.44 -14.17
C ASP A 92 47.48 -3.98 -13.44
N GLU A 93 48.32 -4.94 -13.06
CA GLU A 93 49.73 -4.67 -12.75
C GLU A 93 50.50 -4.64 -14.08
N GLU A 94 50.73 -3.44 -14.61
CA GLU A 94 51.83 -3.19 -15.54
C GLU A 94 52.92 -2.40 -14.81
N GLY A 95 54.10 -3.00 -14.66
CA GLY A 95 55.25 -2.36 -14.03
C GLY A 95 56.50 -3.24 -14.01
N HIS A 96 57.24 -3.18 -15.13
CA HIS A 96 58.65 -3.56 -15.36
C HIS A 96 59.06 -5.04 -15.43
#